data_AF-U4TKL6-F1
#
_entry.id   AF-U4TKL6-F1
#
_cell.length_a   1.000
_cell.length_b   1.000
_cell.length_c   1.000
_cell.angle_alpha   90.00
_cell.angle_beta   90.00
_cell.angle_gamma   90.00
#
_symmetry.space_group_name_H-M   'P 1'
#
loop_
_entity.id
_entity.type
_entity.pdbx_description
1 polymer ?
#
loop_
_entity_poly.entity_id
_entity_poly.type
_entity_poly.pdbx_seq_one_letter_code
_entity_poly.pdbx_strand_id
1 'polypeptide(L)'
;MLVVQNDVGNHFSPTVIVAAITAKIQKPKMPTHVALTPQEDGIDRPSVILLEQIRTIDKQRLKYKVTHLRRTKMVAVNRALAVSVGLQPIKHDR
;
A
#
# COMPACT_ATOMS: atom_id res chain seq x y z
N MET A 1 0.32 -4.75 -7.12
CA MET A 1 -0.65 -3.94 -6.33
C MET A 1 -0.62 -4.48 -4.91
N LEU A 2 -0.77 -3.62 -3.91
CA LEU A 2 -0.92 -4.03 -2.52
C LEU A 2 -2.40 -3.90 -2.13
N VAL A 3 -2.99 -4.96 -1.57
CA VAL A 3 -4.34 -4.89 -0.97
C VAL A 3 -4.25 -4.13 0.36
N VAL A 4 -5.09 -3.12 0.53
CA VAL A 4 -5.14 -2.27 1.75
C VAL A 4 -6.54 -2.21 2.37
N GLN A 5 -7.53 -2.88 1.77
CA GLN A 5 -8.88 -3.01 2.32
C GLN A 5 -8.89 -3.93 3.54
N ASN A 6 -9.81 -3.67 4.47
CA ASN A 6 -10.06 -4.51 5.64
C ASN A 6 -10.54 -5.92 5.27
N ASP A 7 -10.29 -6.90 6.14
CA ASP A 7 -10.52 -8.31 5.84
C ASP A 7 -12.00 -8.68 5.69
N VAL A 8 -12.91 -8.02 6.43
CA VAL A 8 -14.36 -8.22 6.28
C VAL A 8 -14.79 -7.83 4.87
N GLY A 9 -14.36 -6.66 4.40
CA GLY A 9 -14.60 -6.22 3.03
C GLY A 9 -13.95 -7.16 2.01
N ASN A 10 -12.71 -7.60 2.25
CA ASN A 10 -12.02 -8.56 1.39
C ASN A 10 -12.77 -9.89 1.27
N HIS A 11 -13.50 -10.31 2.29
CA HIS A 11 -14.26 -11.55 2.28
C HIS A 11 -15.59 -11.39 1.50
N PHE A 12 -16.41 -10.40 1.86
CA PHE A 12 -17.79 -10.31 1.37
C PHE A 12 -17.99 -9.46 0.11
N SER A 13 -17.12 -8.49 -0.18
CA SER A 13 -17.32 -7.57 -1.32
C SER A 13 -16.84 -8.18 -2.65
N PRO A 14 -17.47 -7.89 -3.80
CA PRO A 14 -16.90 -8.19 -5.11
C PRO A 14 -15.66 -7.32 -5.44
N THR A 15 -15.45 -6.22 -4.70
CA THR A 15 -14.33 -5.29 -4.92
C THR A 15 -13.29 -5.31 -3.80
N VAL A 16 -12.10 -4.82 -4.12
CA VAL A 16 -10.98 -4.65 -3.18
C VAL A 16 -10.31 -3.27 -3.37
N ILE A 17 -9.92 -2.63 -2.28
CA ILE A 17 -9.10 -1.40 -2.31
C ILE A 17 -7.62 -1.78 -2.38
N VAL A 18 -6.92 -1.22 -3.37
CA VAL A 18 -5.50 -1.48 -3.62
C VAL A 18 -4.68 -0.20 -3.77
N ALA A 19 -3.42 -0.25 -3.37
CA ALA A 19 -2.40 0.75 -3.68
C ALA A 19 -1.51 0.30 -4.86
N ALA A 20 -1.17 1.24 -5.74
CA ALA A 20 -0.26 0.99 -6.85
C ALA A 20 1.19 0.73 -6.36
N ILE A 21 1.94 -0.06 -7.13
CA ILE A 21 3.37 -0.34 -6.90
C ILE A 21 4.12 -0.02 -8.19
N THR A 22 5.27 0.65 -8.09
CA THR A 22 6.14 0.96 -9.23
C THR A 22 7.59 0.55 -8.94
N ALA A 23 8.29 0.05 -9.96
CA ALA A 23 9.74 -0.19 -9.92
C ALA A 23 10.55 1.05 -10.37
N LYS A 24 9.90 2.17 -10.66
CA LYS A 24 10.57 3.44 -11.01
C LYS A 24 10.93 4.20 -9.73
N ILE A 25 12.15 3.99 -9.23
CA ILE A 25 12.62 4.50 -7.93
C ILE A 25 13.14 5.95 -8.00
N GLN A 26 13.24 6.53 -9.21
CA GLN A 26 13.76 7.90 -9.40
C GLN A 26 12.84 9.02 -8.86
N LYS A 27 11.73 8.71 -8.21
CA LYS A 27 10.80 9.73 -7.68
C LYS A 27 11.34 10.35 -6.38
N PRO A 28 11.09 11.66 -6.14
CA PRO A 28 11.37 12.28 -4.84
C PRO A 28 10.65 11.53 -3.71
N LYS A 29 11.30 11.41 -2.55
CA LYS A 29 10.75 10.73 -1.38
C LYS A 29 9.52 11.50 -0.86
N MET A 30 8.33 10.97 -1.10
CA MET A 30 7.09 11.49 -0.50
C MET A 30 6.74 10.70 0.78
N PRO A 31 6.06 11.32 1.77
CA PRO A 31 5.62 10.62 2.97
C PRO A 31 4.55 9.54 2.71
N THR A 32 3.97 9.52 1.50
CA THR A 32 3.04 8.50 1.01
C THR A 32 3.75 7.31 0.34
N HIS A 33 5.08 7.31 0.27
CA HIS A 33 5.85 6.26 -0.39
C HIS A 33 6.38 5.26 0.64
N VAL A 34 6.23 3.96 0.34
CA VAL A 34 6.81 2.88 1.14
C VAL A 34 7.69 2.01 0.25
N ALA A 35 8.99 1.95 0.58
CA ALA A 35 9.96 1.17 -0.17
C ALA A 35 9.78 -0.34 0.10
N LEU A 36 9.94 -1.12 -0.97
CA LEU A 36 9.98 -2.57 -0.94
C LEU A 36 11.32 -3.08 -1.46
N THR A 37 11.86 -4.09 -0.80
CA THR A 37 13.12 -4.74 -1.16
C THR A 37 12.90 -6.23 -1.45
N PRO A 38 13.60 -6.81 -2.44
CA PRO A 38 13.52 -8.25 -2.70
C PRO A 38 13.83 -9.12 -1.48
N GLN A 39 14.81 -8.71 -0.69
CA GLN A 39 15.34 -9.45 0.45
C GLN A 39 14.31 -9.60 1.58
N GLU A 40 13.48 -8.59 1.81
CA GLU A 40 12.58 -8.56 2.98
C GLU A 40 11.11 -8.79 2.61
N ASP A 41 10.70 -8.39 1.40
CA ASP A 41 9.30 -8.28 1.03
C ASP A 41 8.83 -9.33 0.01
N GLY A 42 9.73 -10.19 -0.49
CA GLY A 42 9.38 -11.28 -1.42
C GLY A 42 8.93 -10.76 -2.79
N ILE A 43 9.69 -9.81 -3.35
CA ILE A 43 9.45 -9.24 -4.68
C ILE A 43 10.68 -9.39 -5.58
N ASP A 44 10.51 -9.40 -6.90
CA ASP A 44 11.62 -9.70 -7.82
C ASP A 44 12.61 -8.54 -8.00
N ARG A 45 12.19 -7.30 -7.71
CA ARG A 45 13.02 -6.10 -7.89
C ARG A 45 12.63 -4.99 -6.92
N PRO A 46 13.57 -4.13 -6.50
CA PRO A 46 13.28 -2.99 -5.64
C PRO A 46 12.13 -2.15 -6.22
N SER A 47 11.17 -1.81 -5.38
CA SER A 47 9.91 -1.18 -5.78
C SER A 47 9.42 -0.22 -4.71
N VAL A 48 8.43 0.61 -5.03
CA VAL A 48 7.80 1.55 -4.11
C VAL A 48 6.28 1.43 -4.19
N ILE A 49 5.62 1.31 -3.05
CA ILE A 49 4.16 1.43 -2.91
C ILE A 49 3.80 2.91 -2.88
N LEU A 50 2.85 3.32 -3.70
CA LEU A 50 2.37 4.69 -3.85
C LEU A 50 1.02 4.84 -3.14
N LEU A 51 1.00 5.29 -1.89
CA LEU A 51 -0.24 5.40 -1.11
C LEU A 51 -1.09 6.60 -1.55
N GLU A 52 -0.57 7.50 -2.37
CA GLU A 52 -1.34 8.53 -3.07
C GLU A 52 -2.06 8.00 -4.34
N GLN A 53 -1.84 6.73 -4.70
CA GLN A 53 -2.43 6.07 -5.87
C GLN A 53 -3.24 4.85 -5.43
N ILE A 54 -4.32 5.10 -4.67
CA ILE A 54 -5.25 4.08 -4.19
C ILE A 54 -6.48 4.04 -5.08
N ARG A 55 -7.00 2.83 -5.33
CA ARG A 55 -8.22 2.62 -6.12
C ARG A 55 -8.98 1.40 -5.64
N THR A 56 -10.29 1.46 -5.74
CA THR A 56 -11.16 0.27 -5.65
C THR A 56 -11.17 -0.42 -7.01
N ILE A 57 -10.94 -1.73 -7.03
CA ILE A 57 -11.01 -2.56 -8.24
C ILE A 57 -11.89 -3.77 -8.00
N ASP A 58 -12.46 -4.30 -9.08
CA ASP A 58 -13.07 -5.62 -9.06
C ASP A 58 -12.00 -6.70 -8.78
N LYS A 59 -12.33 -7.72 -7.97
CA LYS A 59 -11.44 -8.84 -7.64
C LYS A 59 -10.97 -9.61 -8.89
N GLN A 60 -11.74 -9.62 -9.98
CA GLN A 60 -11.35 -10.21 -11.27
C GLN A 60 -10.10 -9.57 -11.88
N ARG A 61 -9.73 -8.35 -11.47
CA ARG A 61 -8.48 -7.69 -11.89
C ARG A 61 -7.24 -8.20 -11.15
N LEU A 62 -7.40 -8.96 -10.08
CA LEU A 62 -6.30 -9.66 -9.40
C LEU A 62 -5.98 -10.95 -10.15
N LYS A 63 -4.74 -11.10 -10.61
CA LYS A 63 -4.31 -12.28 -11.38
C LYS A 63 -3.75 -13.38 -10.47
N TYR A 64 -2.59 -13.14 -9.89
CA TYR A 64 -1.91 -14.08 -9.01
C TYR A 64 -1.32 -13.34 -7.80
N LYS A 65 -1.22 -14.05 -6.68
CA LYS A 65 -0.59 -13.55 -5.46
C LYS A 65 0.94 -13.64 -5.61
N VAL A 66 1.62 -12.52 -5.39
CA VAL A 66 3.10 -12.48 -5.42
C VAL A 66 3.67 -12.80 -4.04
N THR A 67 3.24 -12.06 -3.01
CA THR A 67 3.79 -12.14 -1.66
C THR A 67 2.78 -11.66 -0.62
N HIS A 68 3.12 -11.74 0.66
CA HIS A 68 2.42 -11.12 1.76
C HIS A 68 3.41 -10.32 2.61
N LEU A 69 3.12 -9.03 2.82
CA LEU A 69 4.02 -8.16 3.58
C LEU A 69 3.95 -8.50 5.07
N ARG A 70 5.10 -8.48 5.73
CA ARG A 70 5.18 -8.66 7.19
C ARG A 70 4.45 -7.53 7.91
N ARG A 71 3.97 -7.81 9.13
CA ARG A 71 3.27 -6.84 9.98
C ARG A 71 4.05 -5.53 10.16
N THR A 72 5.36 -5.60 10.34
CA THR A 72 6.24 -4.44 10.48
C THR A 72 6.20 -3.52 9.26
N LYS A 73 6.23 -4.08 8.04
CA LYS A 73 6.08 -3.33 6.79
C LYS A 73 4.67 -2.73 6.68
N MET A 74 3.63 -3.48 7.05
CA MET A 74 2.25 -2.99 7.07
C MET A 74 2.03 -1.82 8.05
N VAL A 75 2.80 -1.70 9.14
CA VAL A 75 2.78 -0.50 10.01
C VAL A 75 3.22 0.75 9.24
N ALA A 76 4.29 0.65 8.43
CA ALA A 76 4.73 1.76 7.59
C ALA A 76 3.68 2.12 6.51
N VAL A 77 3.06 1.10 5.90
CA VAL A 77 1.94 1.27 4.95
C VAL A 77 0.78 2.02 5.60
N ASN A 78 0.35 1.62 6.81
CA ASN A 78 -0.75 2.27 7.50
C ASN A 78 -0.45 3.74 7.84
N ARG A 79 0.79 4.04 8.25
CA ARG A 79 1.22 5.44 8.50
C ARG A 79 1.18 6.27 7.22
N ALA A 80 1.76 5.76 6.13
CA ALA A 80 1.78 6.43 4.84
C ALA A 80 0.37 6.60 4.24
N LEU A 81 -0.50 5.61 4.43
CA LEU A 81 -1.92 5.67 4.06
C LEU A 81 -2.63 6.78 4.84
N ALA A 82 -2.45 6.84 6.17
CA ALA A 82 -3.04 7.89 6.99
C ALA A 82 -2.56 9.30 6.58
N VAL A 83 -1.29 9.46 6.19
CA VAL A 83 -0.81 10.73 5.62
C VAL A 83 -1.51 11.02 4.30
N SER A 84 -1.59 10.04 3.39
CA SER A 84 -2.17 10.19 2.06
C SER A 84 -3.63 10.68 2.09
N VAL A 85 -4.43 10.15 3.03
CA VAL A 85 -5.86 10.48 3.16
C VAL A 85 -6.17 11.45 4.29
N GLY A 86 -5.17 12.11 4.88
CA GLY A 86 -5.38 13.12 5.91
C GLY A 86 -5.96 12.60 7.23
N LEU A 87 -5.77 11.31 7.55
CA LEU A 87 -6.22 10.67 8.80
C LEU A 87 -5.12 10.61 9.88
N GLN A 88 -4.02 11.34 9.69
CA GLN A 88 -3.08 11.59 10.78
C GLN A 88 -3.80 12.41 11.87
N PRO A 89 -3.54 12.15 13.16
CA PRO A 89 -4.05 13.01 14.22
C PRO A 89 -3.72 14.46 13.91
N ILE A 90 -4.73 15.34 13.90
CA ILE A 90 -4.52 16.78 13.78
C ILE A 90 -3.61 17.16 14.94
N LYS A 91 -2.36 17.51 14.65
CA LYS A 91 -1.54 18.23 15.62
C LYS A 91 -2.27 19.55 15.84
N HIS A 92 -2.95 19.71 16.97
CA HIS A 92 -3.25 21.05 17.45
C HIS A 92 -1.91 21.72 17.67
N ASP A 93 -1.51 22.56 16.70
CA ASP A 93 -0.56 23.62 16.98
C ASP A 93 -1.12 24.40 18.17
N ARG A 94 -0.38 24.36 19.27
CA ARG A 94 -0.55 25.33 20.35
C ARG A 94 0.18 26.60 19.94
#